data_AF-W7N5B8-F1
#
_entry.id   AF-W7N5B8-F1
#
_cell.length_a   1.000
_cell.length_b   1.000
_cell.length_c   1.000
_cell.angle_alpha   90.00
_cell.angle_beta   90.00
_cell.angle_gamma   90.00
#
_symmetry.space_group_name_H-M   'P 1'
#
loop_
_entity.id
_entity.type
_entity.pdbx_description
1 polymer ?
#
loop_
_entity_poly.entity_id
_entity_poly.type
_entity_poly.pdbx_seq_one_letter_code
_entity_poly.pdbx_strand_id
1 'polypeptide(L)'
;MALSSPATSILELLTHPNPSVSHQIPKSKTNSRSPLYYWPKQIKRWEELEDVNILKDVFGGVLLKEACRRGRTLDPYPRLHSQADCIIRNENDTRDLIHKWNKSIVTAALDPIQDLFHPVIWSKGNPPSSKEVYPSPPQQEEKKRHQPLRKRSSKATNKRLQSLSRLQPDSGSIASRPASSKADDITISTSQERFPKEYKISTKWKSERVFKGGLLDNSGCFIRSKTNDNYAWPIRQAYTYCIQHMCRYGCILTAEEAFIFRIMPREDKSSNKSQNISLLRNELINNGLMEYVSIPWENYSKGQRPSLDIWTVNLALWFMHVLAGNNFEVEWSYVDLTAETLVAPQLVDADGQSKASGTVHSNDGQHGEGEDDNGSTTSGESEVTEILNSSTTKRKRDSDYDSDFEGIHLSFSKRQFV
;
A
#
# COMPACT_ATOMS: atom_id res chain seq x y z
N MET A 1 28.54 22.55 6.96
CA MET A 1 27.41 22.21 6.08
C MET A 1 26.36 23.27 6.27
N ALA A 2 25.95 23.97 5.20
CA ALA A 2 24.90 24.98 5.31
C ALA A 2 23.59 24.30 5.76
N LEU A 3 22.91 24.88 6.76
CA LEU A 3 21.58 24.43 7.15
C LEU A 3 20.66 24.64 5.95
N SER A 4 20.00 23.58 5.48
CA SER A 4 18.96 23.75 4.47
C SER A 4 17.90 24.69 5.04
N SER A 5 17.43 25.64 4.21
CA SER A 5 16.31 26.48 4.58
C SER A 5 15.10 25.59 4.91
N PRO A 6 14.31 25.93 5.94
CA PRO A 6 13.08 25.21 6.23
C PRO A 6 12.17 25.19 5.00
N ALA A 7 11.45 24.09 4.79
CA ALA A 7 10.47 24.00 3.73
C ALA A 7 9.35 25.03 3.94
N THR A 8 8.88 25.66 2.86
CA THR A 8 7.85 26.70 2.93
C THR A 8 6.43 26.16 2.79
N SER A 9 6.29 24.89 2.39
CA SER A 9 5.02 24.15 2.24
C SER A 9 5.23 22.65 2.48
N ILE A 10 4.13 21.92 2.73
CA ILE A 10 4.16 20.46 2.90
C ILE A 10 4.64 19.77 1.61
N LEU A 11 4.17 20.24 0.45
CA LEU A 11 4.59 19.68 -0.84
C LEU A 11 6.10 19.81 -1.04
N GLU A 12 6.69 20.96 -0.70
CA GLU A 12 8.14 21.16 -0.75
C GLU A 12 8.88 20.20 0.18
N LEU A 13 8.40 20.06 1.42
CA LEU A 13 8.96 19.16 2.42
C LEU A 13 8.97 17.69 1.93
N LEU A 14 7.85 17.25 1.35
CA LEU A 14 7.66 15.88 0.87
C LEU A 14 8.38 15.60 -0.46
N THR A 15 8.68 16.61 -1.26
CA THR A 15 9.34 16.43 -2.58
C THR A 15 10.86 16.60 -2.53
N HIS A 16 11.41 16.87 -1.33
CA HIS A 16 12.85 16.96 -1.12
C HIS A 16 13.56 15.63 -1.43
N PRO A 17 14.75 15.66 -2.06
CA PRO A 17 15.48 14.45 -2.41
C PRO A 17 15.83 13.62 -1.19
N ASN A 18 15.68 12.30 -1.31
CA ASN A 18 16.20 11.37 -0.32
C ASN A 18 17.74 11.36 -0.33
N PRO A 19 18.40 11.01 0.79
CA PRO A 19 19.85 10.92 0.85
C PRO A 19 20.38 9.83 -0.07
N SER A 20 21.59 10.03 -0.59
CA SER A 20 22.35 8.97 -1.25
C SER A 20 22.78 7.91 -0.22
N VAL A 21 22.64 6.65 -0.59
CA VAL A 21 22.85 5.51 0.31
C VAL A 21 23.92 4.57 -0.25
N SER A 22 24.82 4.12 0.60
CA SER A 22 25.80 3.09 0.28
C SER A 22 25.33 1.72 0.80
N HIS A 23 25.34 0.72 -0.07
CA HIS A 23 24.88 -0.63 0.27
C HIS A 23 26.08 -1.56 0.43
N GLN A 24 26.16 -2.22 1.58
CA GLN A 24 27.12 -3.29 1.81
C GLN A 24 26.49 -4.65 1.53
N ILE A 25 27.32 -5.63 1.17
CA ILE A 25 26.87 -6.99 0.92
C ILE A 25 26.34 -7.56 2.25
N PRO A 26 25.05 -7.96 2.32
CA PRO A 26 24.47 -8.45 3.55
C PRO A 26 25.06 -9.81 3.91
N LYS A 27 25.29 -10.05 5.21
CA LYS A 27 25.82 -11.33 5.71
C LYS A 27 24.93 -12.52 5.35
N SER A 28 23.62 -12.32 5.41
CA SER A 28 22.63 -13.28 4.92
C SER A 28 22.05 -12.81 3.60
N LYS A 29 21.85 -13.72 2.65
CA LYS A 29 21.16 -13.45 1.38
C LYS A 29 19.69 -13.88 1.41
N THR A 30 19.24 -14.52 2.49
CA THR A 30 17.87 -15.04 2.59
C THR A 30 16.95 -14.03 3.25
N ASN A 31 15.71 -14.00 2.76
CA ASN A 31 14.60 -13.30 3.41
C ASN A 31 13.96 -14.20 4.47
N SER A 32 13.25 -13.59 5.42
CA SER A 32 12.42 -14.32 6.39
C SER A 32 11.41 -15.20 5.66
N ARG A 33 11.33 -16.48 6.03
CA ARG A 33 10.42 -17.46 5.43
C ARG A 33 9.52 -18.04 6.51
N SER A 34 8.22 -18.07 6.23
CA SER A 34 7.26 -18.74 7.10
C SER A 34 6.24 -19.47 6.24
N PRO A 35 6.03 -20.78 6.45
CA PRO A 35 4.97 -21.51 5.73
C PRO A 35 3.57 -20.97 6.07
N LEU A 36 3.46 -20.14 7.12
CA LEU A 36 2.21 -19.51 7.55
C LEU A 36 1.89 -18.23 6.76
N TYR A 37 2.82 -17.69 5.97
CA TYR A 37 2.51 -16.51 5.16
C TYR A 37 1.58 -16.87 3.99
N TYR A 38 0.48 -16.14 3.88
CA TYR A 38 -0.41 -16.15 2.73
C TYR A 38 0.29 -15.55 1.51
N TRP A 39 -0.22 -15.81 0.32
CA TRP A 39 0.23 -15.17 -0.92
C TRP A 39 -0.98 -14.65 -1.69
N PRO A 40 -0.88 -13.49 -2.35
CA PRO A 40 -1.90 -13.08 -3.29
C PRO A 40 -1.91 -14.07 -4.46
N LYS A 41 -3.10 -14.38 -4.97
CA LYS A 41 -3.26 -15.25 -6.14
C LYS A 41 -2.78 -14.55 -7.41
N GLN A 42 -2.92 -13.23 -7.46
CA GLN A 42 -2.54 -12.39 -8.59
C GLN A 42 -1.96 -11.06 -8.09
N ILE A 43 -0.97 -10.53 -8.80
CA ILE A 43 -0.35 -9.23 -8.56
C ILE A 43 -0.41 -8.40 -9.84
N LYS A 44 -0.93 -7.17 -9.76
CA LYS A 44 -1.07 -6.24 -10.90
C LYS A 44 -0.57 -4.85 -10.57
N ARG A 45 -0.29 -4.03 -11.58
CA ARG A 45 -0.01 -2.60 -11.38
C ARG A 45 -1.27 -1.89 -10.91
N TRP A 46 -1.12 -0.97 -9.98
CA TRP A 46 -2.18 -0.09 -9.51
C TRP A 46 -2.18 1.17 -10.37
N GLU A 47 -2.73 1.05 -11.58
CA GLU A 47 -2.64 2.06 -12.65
C GLU A 47 -3.06 3.45 -12.19
N GLU A 48 -4.13 3.52 -11.41
CA GLU A 48 -4.64 4.77 -10.84
C GLU A 48 -3.62 5.50 -9.94
N LEU A 49 -2.89 4.78 -9.09
CA LEU A 49 -1.89 5.39 -8.22
C LEU A 49 -0.59 5.71 -8.97
N GLU A 50 -0.34 5.11 -10.14
CA GLU A 50 0.83 5.46 -10.96
C GLU A 50 0.76 6.90 -11.48
N ASP A 51 -0.45 7.42 -11.71
CA ASP A 51 -0.66 8.82 -12.09
C ASP A 51 -0.65 9.73 -10.86
N VAL A 52 0.41 10.53 -10.71
CA VAL A 52 0.53 11.53 -9.63
C VAL A 52 -0.57 12.60 -9.67
N ASN A 53 -1.21 12.79 -10.83
CA ASN A 53 -2.32 13.73 -10.96
C ASN A 53 -3.53 13.36 -10.11
N ILE A 54 -3.64 12.11 -9.65
CA ILE A 54 -4.70 11.70 -8.73
C ILE A 54 -4.79 12.61 -7.49
N LEU A 55 -3.66 13.19 -7.05
CA LEU A 55 -3.63 14.10 -5.91
C LEU A 55 -4.37 15.43 -6.17
N LYS A 56 -4.56 15.82 -7.44
CA LYS A 56 -5.33 17.01 -7.83
C LYS A 56 -6.83 16.82 -7.62
N ASP A 57 -7.29 15.58 -7.71
CA ASP A 57 -8.73 15.26 -7.78
C ASP A 57 -9.24 14.62 -6.48
N VAL A 58 -8.41 13.79 -5.83
CA VAL A 58 -8.76 13.13 -4.57
C VAL A 58 -9.22 14.12 -3.49
N PHE A 59 -10.30 13.79 -2.79
CA PHE A 59 -10.96 14.67 -1.81
C PHE A 59 -11.32 16.05 -2.39
N GLY A 60 -11.70 16.10 -3.68
CA GLY A 60 -12.03 17.34 -4.38
C GLY A 60 -10.85 18.30 -4.52
N GLY A 61 -9.61 17.80 -4.51
CA GLY A 61 -8.38 18.60 -4.63
C GLY A 61 -7.99 19.39 -3.38
N VAL A 62 -8.75 19.27 -2.28
CA VAL A 62 -8.48 19.99 -1.03
C VAL A 62 -7.15 19.54 -0.42
N LEU A 63 -6.78 18.26 -0.58
CA LEU A 63 -5.53 17.72 -0.06
C LEU A 63 -4.30 18.39 -0.70
N LEU A 64 -4.28 18.52 -2.03
CA LEU A 64 -3.21 19.22 -2.73
C LEU A 64 -3.16 20.70 -2.36
N LYS A 65 -4.32 21.35 -2.23
CA LYS A 65 -4.40 22.75 -1.81
C LYS A 65 -3.76 22.96 -0.43
N GLU A 66 -4.04 22.08 0.52
CA GLU A 66 -3.45 22.13 1.86
C GLU A 66 -1.95 21.80 1.84
N ALA A 67 -1.50 20.91 0.95
CA ALA A 67 -0.09 20.60 0.75
C ALA A 67 0.71 21.78 0.21
N CYS A 68 0.11 22.56 -0.70
CA CYS A 68 0.72 23.75 -1.32
C CYS A 68 0.65 25.00 -0.44
N ARG A 69 -0.13 24.98 0.66
CA ARG A 69 -0.32 26.13 1.54
C ARG A 69 1.02 26.59 2.13
N ARG A 70 1.35 27.86 1.89
CA ARG A 70 2.57 28.51 2.39
C ARG A 70 2.37 29.11 3.79
N GLY A 71 3.49 29.45 4.43
CA GLY A 71 3.50 30.16 5.72
C GLY A 71 3.23 29.26 6.92
N ARG A 72 3.33 27.93 6.73
CA ARG A 72 3.31 26.98 7.85
C ARG A 72 4.68 26.96 8.53
N THR A 73 4.65 26.77 9.84
CA THR A 73 5.85 26.39 10.58
C THR A 73 5.99 24.88 10.43
N LEU A 74 7.00 24.44 9.66
CA LEU A 74 7.34 23.04 9.47
C LEU A 74 8.70 22.77 10.11
N ASP A 75 8.87 21.56 10.63
CA ASP A 75 10.15 21.14 11.18
C ASP A 75 11.25 21.14 10.11
N PRO A 76 12.50 21.44 10.49
CA PRO A 76 13.62 21.37 9.57
C PRO A 76 13.88 19.92 9.13
N TYR A 77 14.51 19.75 7.97
CA TYR A 77 14.92 18.43 7.50
C TYR A 77 15.79 17.70 8.53
N PRO A 78 15.59 16.38 8.73
CA PRO A 78 16.39 15.60 9.66
C PRO A 78 17.88 15.66 9.31
N ARG A 79 18.75 15.77 10.31
CA ARG A 79 20.20 15.77 10.08
C ARG A 79 20.72 14.34 9.95
N LEU A 80 21.34 14.02 8.83
CA LEU A 80 22.00 12.74 8.58
C LEU A 80 23.52 12.88 8.60
N HIS A 81 24.19 11.90 9.18
CA HIS A 81 25.62 11.67 9.10
C HIS A 81 25.87 10.62 8.03
N SER A 82 26.38 11.03 6.87
CA SER A 82 26.57 10.13 5.71
C SER A 82 27.35 8.84 6.02
N GLN A 83 28.32 8.90 6.93
CA GLN A 83 29.15 7.75 7.32
C GLN A 83 28.48 6.81 8.34
N ALA A 84 27.44 7.26 9.04
CA ALA A 84 26.77 6.49 10.07
C ALA A 84 25.35 6.07 9.66
N ASP A 85 24.57 6.99 9.11
CA ASP A 85 23.15 6.78 8.81
C ASP A 85 22.91 6.28 7.37
N CYS A 86 23.80 6.62 6.43
CA CYS A 86 23.61 6.30 4.99
C CYS A 86 24.38 5.06 4.53
N ILE A 87 24.74 4.15 5.44
CA ILE A 87 25.41 2.89 5.12
C ILE A 87 24.52 1.72 5.55
N ILE A 88 23.99 0.98 4.58
CA ILE A 88 23.07 -0.13 4.83
C ILE A 88 23.82 -1.45 4.79
N ARG A 89 23.87 -2.13 5.94
CA ARG A 89 24.51 -3.44 6.13
C ARG A 89 23.47 -4.52 6.44
N ASN A 90 22.36 -4.13 7.06
CA ASN A 90 21.28 -5.03 7.46
C ASN A 90 19.90 -4.34 7.44
N GLU A 91 18.83 -5.08 7.77
CA GLU A 91 17.46 -4.57 7.78
C GLU A 91 17.22 -3.50 8.86
N ASN A 92 17.92 -3.56 9.99
CA ASN A 92 17.82 -2.51 11.01
C ASN A 92 18.39 -1.19 10.50
N ASP A 93 19.53 -1.20 9.82
CA ASP A 93 20.08 0.04 9.23
C ASP A 93 19.09 0.66 8.22
N THR A 94 18.37 -0.19 7.46
CA THR A 94 17.33 0.29 6.54
C THR A 94 16.18 0.93 7.30
N ARG A 95 15.70 0.26 8.35
CA ARG A 95 14.64 0.77 9.22
C ARG A 95 15.06 2.09 9.88
N ASP A 96 16.27 2.16 10.41
CA ASP A 96 16.79 3.32 11.12
C ASP A 96 16.93 4.53 10.19
N LEU A 97 17.45 4.34 8.97
CA LEU A 97 17.49 5.39 7.95
C LEU A 97 16.09 5.89 7.60
N ILE A 98 15.15 4.97 7.30
CA ILE A 98 13.78 5.34 6.92
C ILE A 98 13.06 6.02 8.08
N HIS A 99 13.32 5.60 9.32
CA HIS A 99 12.73 6.23 10.52
C HIS A 99 13.28 7.63 10.74
N LYS A 100 14.60 7.80 10.60
CA LYS A 100 15.27 9.08 10.80
C LYS A 100 14.95 10.09 9.70
N TRP A 101 14.77 9.62 8.47
CA TRP A 101 14.53 10.48 7.30
C TRP A 101 13.04 10.54 6.94
N ASN A 102 12.52 9.48 6.32
CA ASN A 102 11.18 9.49 5.72
C ASN A 102 10.07 9.61 6.78
N LYS A 103 10.13 8.85 7.88
CA LYS A 103 9.12 8.91 8.92
C LYS A 103 9.09 10.29 9.58
N SER A 104 10.23 10.89 9.88
CA SER A 104 10.29 12.26 10.44
C SER A 104 9.66 13.28 9.50
N ILE A 105 10.01 13.24 8.21
CA ILE A 105 9.46 14.14 7.18
C ILE A 105 7.94 13.94 7.02
N VAL A 106 7.49 12.68 6.88
CA VAL A 106 6.07 12.34 6.69
C VAL A 106 5.27 12.73 7.93
N THR A 107 5.76 12.45 9.14
CA THR A 107 5.03 12.81 10.38
C THR A 107 4.89 14.32 10.51
N ALA A 108 5.97 15.07 10.31
CA ALA A 108 5.92 16.55 10.31
C ALA A 108 4.97 17.13 9.25
N ALA A 109 4.76 16.42 8.14
CA ALA A 109 3.80 16.81 7.10
C ALA A 109 2.34 16.39 7.40
N LEU A 110 2.13 15.39 8.27
CA LEU A 110 0.79 14.95 8.69
C LEU A 110 0.23 15.81 9.81
N ASP A 111 1.07 16.26 10.75
CA ASP A 111 0.63 17.03 11.92
C ASP A 111 -0.26 18.25 11.58
N PRO A 112 0.09 19.10 10.57
CA PRO A 112 -0.70 20.30 10.28
C PRO A 112 -2.05 20.04 9.60
N ILE A 113 -2.31 18.79 9.19
CA ILE A 113 -3.52 18.38 8.46
C ILE A 113 -4.34 17.34 9.23
N GLN A 114 -3.94 17.04 10.47
CA GLN A 114 -4.49 15.94 11.27
C GLN A 114 -5.99 16.08 11.53
N ASP A 115 -6.44 17.29 11.86
CA ASP A 115 -7.83 17.58 12.17
C ASP A 115 -8.73 17.58 10.93
N LEU A 116 -8.17 17.86 9.75
CA LEU A 116 -8.95 17.99 8.52
C LEU A 116 -9.02 16.68 7.73
N PHE A 117 -7.96 15.88 7.77
CA PHE A 117 -7.84 14.68 6.93
C PHE A 117 -7.74 13.37 7.71
N HIS A 118 -7.69 13.44 9.04
CA HIS A 118 -7.65 12.29 9.95
C HIS A 118 -6.66 11.18 9.53
N PRO A 119 -5.41 11.52 9.14
CA PRO A 119 -4.46 10.52 8.70
C PRO A 119 -4.11 9.55 9.82
N VAL A 120 -3.66 8.35 9.44
CA VAL A 120 -3.04 7.44 10.40
C VAL A 120 -1.63 7.91 10.75
N ILE A 121 -1.23 7.78 12.00
CA ILE A 121 0.09 8.23 12.48
C ILE A 121 1.09 7.09 12.31
N TRP A 122 2.30 7.38 11.82
CA TRP A 122 3.37 6.38 11.67
C TRP A 122 3.95 5.94 13.02
N SER A 123 3.26 5.04 13.69
CA SER A 123 3.66 4.48 14.97
C SER A 123 3.38 2.98 15.02
N LYS A 124 4.00 2.29 15.99
CA LYS A 124 3.84 0.84 16.10
C LYS A 124 2.45 0.52 16.63
N GLY A 125 1.67 -0.23 15.86
CA GLY A 125 0.37 -0.75 16.29
C GLY A 125 0.45 -1.84 17.36
N ASN A 126 -0.69 -2.08 18.00
CA ASN A 126 -0.83 -3.22 18.88
C ASN A 126 -0.96 -4.52 18.07
N PRO A 127 -0.47 -5.65 18.61
CA PRO A 127 -0.66 -6.94 17.97
C PRO A 127 -2.16 -7.27 17.88
N PRO A 128 -2.58 -8.06 16.86
CA PRO A 128 -3.95 -8.49 16.74
C PRO A 128 -4.33 -9.35 17.94
N SER A 129 -5.61 -9.29 18.32
CA SER A 129 -6.13 -10.00 19.48
C SER A 129 -5.83 -11.49 19.41
N SER A 130 -5.19 -12.03 20.44
CA SER A 130 -4.76 -13.44 20.54
C SER A 130 -5.90 -14.47 20.50
N LYS A 131 -7.16 -14.03 20.47
CA LYS A 131 -8.35 -14.88 20.41
C LYS A 131 -8.75 -15.31 18.99
N GLU A 132 -8.22 -14.67 17.94
CA GLU A 132 -8.54 -15.07 16.56
C GLU A 132 -7.77 -16.32 16.12
N VAL A 133 -8.49 -17.40 15.82
CA VAL A 133 -7.93 -18.60 15.18
C VAL A 133 -7.86 -18.34 13.68
N TYR A 134 -6.65 -18.11 13.17
CA TYR A 134 -6.44 -17.89 11.75
C TYR A 134 -6.39 -19.23 10.97
N PRO A 135 -7.09 -19.35 9.84
CA PRO A 135 -6.98 -20.53 8.98
C PRO A 135 -5.57 -20.63 8.40
N SER A 136 -5.03 -21.85 8.31
CA SER A 136 -3.70 -22.03 7.70
C SER A 136 -3.75 -21.68 6.21
N PRO A 137 -2.66 -21.16 5.61
CA PRO A 137 -2.59 -20.96 4.17
C PRO A 137 -2.93 -22.27 3.44
N PRO A 138 -3.60 -22.20 2.27
CA PRO A 138 -3.89 -23.39 1.48
C PRO A 138 -2.61 -24.15 1.19
N GLN A 139 -2.49 -25.37 1.71
CA GLN A 139 -1.36 -26.23 1.37
C GLN A 139 -1.51 -26.64 -0.09
N GLN A 140 -0.54 -26.26 -0.94
CA GLN A 140 -0.42 -26.93 -2.23
C GLN A 140 -0.20 -28.41 -1.94
N GLU A 141 -0.96 -29.28 -2.60
CA GLU A 141 -0.73 -30.71 -2.60
C GLU A 141 0.70 -30.99 -3.09
N GLU A 142 1.65 -31.05 -2.15
CA GLU A 142 2.95 -31.63 -2.41
C GLU A 142 2.68 -33.08 -2.80
N LYS A 143 2.96 -33.43 -4.06
CA LYS A 143 3.00 -34.82 -4.50
C LYS A 143 3.78 -35.59 -3.45
N LYS A 144 3.09 -36.48 -2.72
CA LYS A 144 3.69 -37.36 -1.71
C LYS A 144 4.84 -38.10 -2.38
N ARG A 145 6.07 -37.59 -2.25
CA ARG A 145 7.26 -38.37 -2.55
C ARG A 145 7.28 -39.47 -1.50
N HIS A 146 7.03 -40.70 -1.95
CA HIS A 146 7.27 -41.90 -1.16
C HIS A 146 8.75 -41.92 -0.76
N GLN A 147 9.08 -41.37 0.41
CA GLN A 147 10.36 -41.61 1.02
C GLN A 147 10.35 -43.03 1.62
N PRO A 148 11.46 -43.78 1.55
CA PRO A 148 11.56 -45.07 2.18
C PRO A 148 11.31 -44.96 3.69
N LEU A 149 10.64 -45.97 4.24
CA LEU A 149 10.22 -46.06 5.64
C LEU A 149 11.44 -45.90 6.58
N ARG A 150 11.69 -44.69 7.07
CA ARG A 150 12.56 -44.49 8.24
C ARG A 150 11.76 -44.79 9.50
N LYS A 151 12.26 -45.74 10.30
CA LYS A 151 11.71 -46.07 11.63
C LYS A 151 11.58 -44.79 12.47
N ARG A 152 10.34 -44.40 12.76
CA ARG A 152 10.01 -43.24 13.60
C ARG A 152 10.29 -43.57 15.07
N SER A 153 11.10 -42.75 15.72
CA SER A 153 11.18 -42.66 17.18
C SER A 153 9.87 -42.09 17.71
N SER A 154 9.24 -42.79 18.64
CA SER A 154 7.96 -42.47 19.32
C SER A 154 8.12 -41.39 20.40
N LYS A 155 8.57 -40.19 20.02
CA LYS A 155 8.35 -38.98 20.82
C LYS A 155 7.50 -38.02 20.00
N ALA A 156 6.19 -38.07 20.24
CA ALA A 156 5.23 -37.10 19.73
C ALA A 156 5.49 -35.76 20.42
N THR A 157 6.39 -34.95 19.86
CA THR A 157 6.45 -33.53 20.17
C THR A 157 5.19 -32.92 19.60
N ASN A 158 4.23 -32.54 20.46
CA ASN A 158 3.08 -31.73 20.07
C ASN A 158 3.61 -30.57 19.23
N LYS A 159 3.29 -30.55 17.93
CA LYS A 159 3.54 -29.40 17.06
C LYS A 159 2.66 -28.29 17.60
N ARG A 160 3.21 -27.49 18.51
CA ARG A 160 2.61 -26.26 19.00
C ARG A 160 2.24 -25.46 17.75
N LEU A 161 0.94 -25.35 17.46
CA LEU A 161 0.42 -24.50 16.40
C LEU A 161 1.01 -23.12 16.65
N GLN A 162 1.99 -22.72 15.83
CA GLN A 162 2.58 -21.39 15.94
C GLN A 162 1.50 -20.43 15.47
N SER A 163 0.91 -19.73 16.43
CA SER A 163 -0.13 -18.75 16.16
C SER A 163 0.39 -17.69 15.20
N LEU A 164 -0.40 -17.40 14.17
CA LEU A 164 -0.21 -16.28 13.26
C LEU A 164 -0.12 -14.94 14.00
N SER A 165 -0.70 -14.83 15.20
CA SER A 165 -0.61 -13.64 16.07
C SER A 165 0.83 -13.24 16.46
N ARG A 166 1.82 -14.13 16.29
CA ARG A 166 3.24 -13.82 16.54
C ARG A 166 3.93 -13.11 15.38
N LEU A 167 3.34 -13.17 14.18
CA LEU A 167 3.86 -12.47 13.00
C LEU A 167 3.35 -11.03 13.09
N GLN A 168 4.25 -10.07 13.00
CA GLN A 168 3.96 -8.65 13.17
C GLN A 168 4.69 -7.85 12.10
N PRO A 169 4.07 -6.82 11.53
CA PRO A 169 4.80 -5.88 10.69
C PRO A 169 5.92 -5.22 11.49
N ASP A 170 7.00 -4.87 10.78
CA ASP A 170 8.12 -4.19 11.41
C ASP A 170 7.74 -2.80 11.95
N SER A 171 6.79 -2.15 11.29
CA SER A 171 6.16 -0.91 11.70
C SER A 171 4.78 -0.82 11.04
N GLY A 172 3.91 0.05 11.53
CA GLY A 172 2.78 0.45 10.72
C GLY A 172 2.22 1.81 11.11
N SER A 173 0.91 1.97 10.97
CA SER A 173 0.22 3.20 11.31
C SER A 173 -1.05 2.90 12.08
N ILE A 174 -1.34 3.70 13.10
CA ILE A 174 -2.55 3.55 13.90
C ILE A 174 -3.50 4.71 13.71
N ALA A 175 -4.77 4.49 14.06
CA ALA A 175 -5.77 5.55 14.14
C ALA A 175 -5.27 6.72 14.99
N SER A 176 -5.37 7.94 14.45
CA SER A 176 -5.13 9.16 15.20
C SER A 176 -6.13 9.28 16.35
N ARG A 177 -5.68 9.60 17.56
CA ARG A 177 -6.57 9.93 18.68
C ARG A 177 -7.17 11.32 18.44
N PRO A 178 -8.50 11.50 18.45
CA PRO A 178 -9.04 12.82 18.74
C PRO A 178 -8.70 13.15 20.19
N ALA A 179 -8.09 14.32 20.42
CA ALA A 179 -7.84 14.81 21.76
C ALA A 179 -9.18 15.20 22.41
N SER A 180 -9.86 14.24 23.04
CA SER A 180 -11.02 14.52 23.88
C SER A 180 -11.05 13.58 25.07
N SER A 181 -10.93 14.18 26.25
CA SER A 181 -11.15 13.56 27.55
C SER A 181 -12.63 13.31 27.76
N LYS A 182 -13.05 12.05 27.68
CA LYS A 182 -13.98 11.40 28.64
C LYS A 182 -14.09 9.92 28.28
N ALA A 183 -13.73 9.09 29.25
CA ALA A 183 -14.00 7.66 29.23
C ALA A 183 -15.50 7.45 29.38
N ASP A 184 -16.14 6.90 28.35
CA ASP A 184 -16.76 5.57 28.41
C ASP A 184 -17.54 5.31 27.11
N ASP A 185 -17.61 4.03 26.78
CA ASP A 185 -18.32 3.36 25.69
C ASP A 185 -17.71 3.24 24.27
N ILE A 186 -17.60 1.97 23.87
CA ILE A 186 -17.05 1.36 22.65
C ILE A 186 -15.54 1.61 22.43
N THR A 187 -14.73 0.81 23.12
CA THR A 187 -13.28 0.70 22.91
C THR A 187 -12.94 0.20 21.50
N ILE A 188 -12.99 1.07 20.49
CA ILE A 188 -12.09 0.94 19.35
C ILE A 188 -10.69 1.05 19.95
N SER A 189 -9.95 -0.06 19.99
CA SER A 189 -8.58 -0.06 20.48
C SER A 189 -7.82 1.01 19.71
N THR A 190 -7.39 2.09 20.39
CA THR A 190 -6.78 3.30 19.81
C THR A 190 -5.36 3.07 19.25
N SER A 191 -5.10 1.85 18.78
CA SER A 191 -3.80 1.30 18.41
C SER A 191 -3.95 0.19 17.35
N GLN A 192 -5.12 0.09 16.72
CA GLN A 192 -5.31 -0.81 15.59
C GLN A 192 -4.39 -0.38 14.45
N GLU A 193 -3.57 -1.33 14.00
CA GLU A 193 -2.76 -1.20 12.79
C GLU A 193 -3.67 -1.04 11.56
N ARG A 194 -3.35 -0.06 10.71
CA ARG A 194 -4.13 0.34 9.52
C ARG A 194 -3.28 0.43 8.24
N PHE A 195 -1.96 0.52 8.37
CA PHE A 195 -1.05 0.59 7.22
C PHE A 195 0.28 -0.11 7.53
N PRO A 196 0.30 -1.47 7.49
CA PRO A 196 1.46 -2.29 7.76
C PRO A 196 2.64 -1.96 6.82
N LYS A 197 3.85 -1.96 7.37
CA LYS A 197 5.10 -1.68 6.65
C LYS A 197 6.13 -2.75 6.95
N GLU A 198 6.79 -3.21 5.89
CA GLU A 198 7.91 -4.15 5.98
C GLU A 198 9.20 -3.45 5.52
N TYR A 199 10.31 -3.65 6.23
CA TYR A 199 11.61 -3.11 5.80
C TYR A 199 12.48 -4.21 5.20
N LYS A 200 13.09 -3.91 4.05
CA LYS A 200 14.00 -4.84 3.37
C LYS A 200 15.23 -4.11 2.86
N ILE A 201 16.35 -4.81 2.86
CA ILE A 201 17.57 -4.34 2.20
C ILE A 201 17.37 -4.44 0.69
N SER A 202 17.63 -3.37 -0.07
CA SER A 202 17.44 -3.34 -1.52
C SER A 202 18.24 -4.44 -2.26
N THR A 203 19.44 -4.78 -1.76
CA THR A 203 20.27 -5.86 -2.32
C THR A 203 19.64 -7.24 -2.15
N LYS A 204 18.79 -7.43 -1.13
CA LYS A 204 18.04 -8.67 -0.85
C LYS A 204 16.71 -8.74 -1.58
N TRP A 205 16.03 -7.61 -1.71
CA TRP A 205 14.71 -7.55 -2.31
C TRP A 205 14.52 -6.23 -3.04
N LYS A 206 14.06 -6.34 -4.29
CA LYS A 206 13.64 -5.24 -5.14
C LYS A 206 12.50 -5.72 -6.01
N SER A 207 11.48 -4.90 -6.18
CA SER A 207 10.27 -5.16 -6.96
C SER A 207 10.62 -5.56 -8.39
N GLU A 208 11.63 -4.92 -8.99
CA GLU A 208 12.13 -5.25 -10.33
C GLU A 208 12.49 -6.74 -10.47
N ARG A 209 13.06 -7.37 -9.44
CA ARG A 209 13.41 -8.81 -9.48
C ARG A 209 12.19 -9.72 -9.43
N VAL A 210 11.07 -9.24 -8.90
CA VAL A 210 9.79 -9.96 -8.92
C VAL A 210 9.21 -9.94 -10.32
N PHE A 211 9.13 -8.75 -10.94
CA PHE A 211 8.43 -8.56 -12.22
C PHE A 211 9.28 -8.91 -13.44
N LYS A 212 10.58 -8.56 -13.43
CA LYS A 212 11.51 -8.89 -14.53
C LYS A 212 12.24 -10.23 -14.33
N GLY A 213 12.27 -10.76 -13.10
CA GLY A 213 12.90 -12.05 -12.80
C GLY A 213 12.07 -13.28 -13.20
N GLY A 214 10.94 -13.06 -13.88
CA GLY A 214 10.02 -14.09 -14.33
C GLY A 214 9.43 -14.88 -13.16
N LEU A 215 9.09 -14.21 -12.06
CA LEU A 215 8.40 -14.83 -10.91
C LEU A 215 6.91 -14.99 -11.19
N LEU A 216 6.36 -14.05 -11.95
CA LEU A 216 4.97 -13.97 -12.36
C LEU A 216 4.86 -14.28 -13.86
N ASP A 217 3.70 -14.82 -14.26
CA ASP A 217 3.32 -14.89 -15.66
C ASP A 217 2.74 -13.55 -16.16
N ASN A 218 2.36 -13.49 -17.45
CA ASN A 218 1.81 -12.28 -18.07
C ASN A 218 0.48 -11.81 -17.44
N SER A 219 -0.21 -12.70 -16.71
CA SER A 219 -1.43 -12.34 -15.99
C SER A 219 -1.15 -11.82 -14.58
N GLY A 220 0.11 -11.82 -14.14
CA GLY A 220 0.49 -11.46 -12.77
C GLY A 220 0.31 -12.58 -11.76
N CYS A 221 0.07 -13.82 -12.20
CA CYS A 221 -0.01 -14.98 -11.31
C CYS A 221 1.37 -15.59 -11.07
N PHE A 222 1.63 -16.11 -9.87
CA PHE A 222 2.89 -16.79 -9.57
C PHE A 222 3.06 -18.05 -10.43
N ILE A 223 4.22 -18.16 -11.08
CA ILE A 223 4.59 -19.37 -11.81
C ILE A 223 4.82 -20.49 -10.80
N ARG A 224 4.14 -21.64 -11.00
CA ARG A 224 4.10 -22.76 -10.05
C ARG A 224 5.48 -23.25 -9.59
N SER A 225 6.48 -23.22 -10.47
CA SER A 225 7.85 -23.65 -10.15
C SER A 225 8.65 -22.64 -9.31
N LYS A 226 8.17 -21.41 -9.17
CA LYS A 226 8.87 -20.30 -8.50
C LYS A 226 8.14 -19.76 -7.26
N THR A 227 7.09 -20.41 -6.79
CA THR A 227 6.35 -20.00 -5.58
C THR A 227 7.20 -19.97 -4.31
N ASN A 228 8.31 -20.71 -4.28
CA ASN A 228 9.27 -20.77 -3.18
C ASN A 228 10.52 -19.88 -3.38
N ASP A 229 10.54 -19.06 -4.43
CA ASP A 229 11.65 -18.16 -4.70
C ASP A 229 11.87 -17.18 -3.54
N ASN A 230 13.12 -16.81 -3.29
CA ASN A 230 13.49 -15.90 -2.22
C ASN A 230 12.82 -14.51 -2.35
N TYR A 231 12.55 -14.06 -3.57
CA TYR A 231 11.92 -12.75 -3.85
C TYR A 231 10.41 -12.73 -3.60
N ALA A 232 9.75 -13.89 -3.53
CA ALA A 232 8.33 -13.98 -3.21
C ALA A 232 8.03 -13.67 -1.73
N TRP A 233 8.99 -13.97 -0.83
CA TRP A 233 8.73 -13.99 0.61
C TRP A 233 8.34 -12.63 1.21
N PRO A 234 9.00 -11.50 0.87
CA PRO A 234 8.58 -10.20 1.40
C PRO A 234 7.16 -9.80 0.97
N ILE A 235 6.74 -10.13 -0.25
CA ILE A 235 5.35 -9.93 -0.71
C ILE A 235 4.39 -10.76 0.13
N ARG A 236 4.70 -12.04 0.35
CA ARG A 236 3.87 -12.94 1.17
C ARG A 236 3.72 -12.42 2.60
N GLN A 237 4.83 -11.97 3.18
CA GLN A 237 4.88 -11.44 4.53
C GLN A 237 4.02 -10.17 4.64
N ALA A 238 4.25 -9.17 3.78
CA ALA A 238 3.49 -7.92 3.80
C ALA A 238 1.99 -8.15 3.52
N TYR A 239 1.66 -9.02 2.56
CA TYR A 239 0.28 -9.43 2.28
C TYR A 239 -0.40 -10.09 3.49
N THR A 240 0.32 -10.94 4.21
CA THR A 240 -0.18 -11.58 5.42
C THR A 240 -0.54 -10.56 6.49
N TYR A 241 0.28 -9.52 6.68
CA TYR A 241 -0.01 -8.47 7.66
C TYR A 241 -1.29 -7.70 7.33
N CYS A 242 -1.50 -7.37 6.05
CA CYS A 242 -2.75 -6.75 5.61
C CYS A 242 -3.97 -7.64 5.89
N ILE A 243 -3.90 -8.95 5.65
CA ILE A 243 -4.99 -9.89 5.99
C ILE A 243 -5.20 -9.99 7.51
N GLN A 244 -4.13 -10.07 8.29
CA GLN A 244 -4.21 -10.19 9.75
C GLN A 244 -4.89 -8.98 10.40
N HIS A 245 -4.57 -7.79 9.91
CA HIS A 245 -5.11 -6.54 10.42
C HIS A 245 -6.36 -6.06 9.65
N MET A 246 -6.81 -6.82 8.65
CA MET A 246 -7.89 -6.44 7.72
C MET A 246 -7.68 -5.04 7.12
N CYS A 247 -6.43 -4.74 6.74
CA CYS A 247 -6.06 -3.48 6.10
C CYS A 247 -5.98 -3.64 4.58
N ARG A 248 -6.59 -2.71 3.86
CA ARG A 248 -6.53 -2.53 2.42
C ARG A 248 -5.12 -2.24 1.94
N TYR A 249 -4.40 -1.36 2.62
CA TYR A 249 -3.10 -0.86 2.15
C TYR A 249 -1.93 -1.48 2.91
N GLY A 250 -0.77 -1.56 2.26
CA GLY A 250 0.50 -1.91 2.88
C GLY A 250 1.69 -1.46 2.03
N CYS A 251 2.90 -1.54 2.57
CA CYS A 251 4.10 -1.29 1.78
C CYS A 251 5.32 -2.10 2.22
N ILE A 252 6.25 -2.27 1.29
CA ILE A 252 7.61 -2.74 1.53
C ILE A 252 8.55 -1.58 1.23
N LEU A 253 9.36 -1.19 2.21
CA LEU A 253 10.26 -0.07 2.12
C LEU A 253 11.71 -0.54 2.09
N THR A 254 12.45 0.00 1.12
CA THR A 254 13.88 -0.19 0.98
C THR A 254 14.54 1.17 0.79
N ALA A 255 15.87 1.22 0.89
CA ALA A 255 16.64 2.41 0.53
C ALA A 255 16.82 2.61 -1.00
N GLU A 256 16.03 1.92 -1.84
CA GLU A 256 16.01 2.11 -3.30
C GLU A 256 14.60 2.31 -3.87
N GLU A 257 13.55 1.95 -3.13
CA GLU A 257 12.16 2.14 -3.55
C GLU A 257 11.18 2.01 -2.38
N ALA A 258 10.00 2.59 -2.54
CA ALA A 258 8.80 2.24 -1.79
C ALA A 258 7.85 1.44 -2.70
N PHE A 259 7.65 0.17 -2.36
CA PHE A 259 6.67 -0.69 -2.99
C PHE A 259 5.35 -0.61 -2.23
N ILE A 260 4.40 0.16 -2.74
CA ILE A 260 3.11 0.43 -2.11
C ILE A 260 2.07 -0.44 -2.79
N PHE A 261 1.15 -1.01 -2.02
CA PHE A 261 0.12 -1.86 -2.56
C PHE A 261 -1.22 -1.74 -1.83
N ARG A 262 -2.28 -2.12 -2.54
CA ARG A 262 -3.60 -2.41 -1.95
C ARG A 262 -4.01 -3.86 -2.22
N ILE A 263 -4.86 -4.41 -1.36
CA ILE A 263 -5.34 -5.79 -1.46
C ILE A 263 -6.87 -5.83 -1.53
N MET A 264 -7.41 -6.78 -2.28
CA MET A 264 -8.85 -7.08 -2.36
C MET A 264 -9.07 -8.51 -2.86
N PRO A 265 -10.27 -9.08 -2.76
CA PRO A 265 -10.65 -10.25 -3.54
C PRO A 265 -10.50 -10.02 -5.06
N ARG A 266 -10.21 -11.08 -5.83
CA ARG A 266 -10.15 -10.99 -7.30
C ARG A 266 -11.53 -10.95 -7.97
N GLU A 267 -12.51 -11.58 -7.33
CA GLU A 267 -13.87 -11.67 -7.84
C GLU A 267 -14.80 -10.92 -6.91
N ASP A 268 -15.59 -10.02 -7.48
CA ASP A 268 -16.64 -9.36 -6.73
C ASP A 268 -17.80 -10.36 -6.52
N LYS A 269 -18.02 -10.75 -5.26
CA LYS A 269 -19.14 -11.58 -4.83
C LYS A 269 -20.19 -10.76 -4.09
N SER A 270 -20.28 -9.45 -4.37
CA SER A 270 -21.22 -8.48 -3.78
C SER A 270 -22.71 -8.82 -3.91
N SER A 271 -23.06 -9.88 -4.66
CA SER A 271 -24.43 -10.40 -4.70
C SER A 271 -24.86 -10.96 -3.34
N ASN A 272 -25.55 -10.11 -2.56
CA ASN A 272 -26.42 -10.43 -1.44
C ASN A 272 -25.81 -10.92 -0.12
N LYS A 273 -24.56 -10.59 0.21
CA LYS A 273 -23.99 -10.94 1.52
C LYS A 273 -23.58 -9.69 2.29
N SER A 274 -24.25 -9.46 3.42
CA SER A 274 -23.76 -8.62 4.52
C SER A 274 -22.25 -8.82 4.68
N GLN A 275 -21.47 -7.75 4.93
CA GLN A 275 -20.01 -7.75 5.12
C GLN A 275 -19.58 -8.74 6.21
N ASN A 276 -19.52 -10.02 5.87
CA ASN A 276 -19.04 -11.05 6.77
C ASN A 276 -17.52 -11.04 6.67
N ILE A 277 -16.89 -10.39 7.64
CA ILE A 277 -15.42 -10.24 7.76
C ILE A 277 -14.72 -11.60 7.60
N SER A 278 -15.30 -12.69 8.11
CA SER A 278 -14.70 -14.02 7.98
C SER A 278 -14.74 -14.56 6.54
N LEU A 279 -15.80 -14.29 5.79
CA LEU A 279 -15.90 -14.65 4.37
C LEU A 279 -14.92 -13.82 3.53
N LEU A 280 -14.86 -12.52 3.76
CA LEU A 280 -13.94 -11.63 3.07
C LEU A 280 -12.48 -12.04 3.31
N ARG A 281 -12.12 -12.28 4.58
CA ARG A 281 -10.80 -12.79 4.96
C ARG A 281 -10.46 -14.11 4.27
N ASN A 282 -11.41 -15.05 4.22
CA ASN A 282 -11.22 -16.33 3.52
C ASN A 282 -11.03 -16.13 2.01
N GLU A 283 -11.74 -15.20 1.39
CA GLU A 283 -11.56 -14.91 -0.03
C GLU A 283 -10.19 -14.29 -0.31
N LEU A 284 -9.71 -13.37 0.53
CA LEU A 284 -8.33 -12.83 0.42
C LEU A 284 -7.29 -13.95 0.49
N ILE A 285 -7.43 -14.87 1.44
CA ILE A 285 -6.51 -16.00 1.63
C ILE A 285 -6.48 -16.93 0.41
N ASN A 286 -7.64 -17.18 -0.21
CA ASN A 286 -7.77 -18.20 -1.25
C ASN A 286 -7.66 -17.63 -2.68
N ASN A 287 -8.10 -16.40 -2.90
CA ASN A 287 -8.27 -15.78 -4.22
C ASN A 287 -8.02 -14.26 -4.20
N GLY A 288 -7.07 -13.81 -3.39
CA GLY A 288 -6.74 -12.39 -3.29
C GLY A 288 -5.96 -11.80 -4.46
N LEU A 289 -6.22 -10.53 -4.72
CA LEU A 289 -5.50 -9.63 -5.62
C LEU A 289 -4.62 -8.70 -4.80
N MET A 290 -3.41 -8.41 -5.30
CA MET A 290 -2.58 -7.30 -4.85
C MET A 290 -2.34 -6.36 -6.02
N GLU A 291 -2.70 -5.10 -5.88
CA GLU A 291 -2.36 -4.05 -6.85
C GLU A 291 -1.23 -3.20 -6.27
N TYR A 292 -0.20 -2.88 -7.06
CA TYR A 292 0.98 -2.21 -6.56
C TYR A 292 1.47 -1.05 -7.44
N VAL A 293 2.20 -0.14 -6.81
CA VAL A 293 3.11 0.80 -7.47
C VAL A 293 4.48 0.70 -6.82
N SER A 294 5.55 0.84 -7.62
CA SER A 294 6.90 1.02 -7.08
C SER A 294 7.39 2.43 -7.34
N ILE A 295 7.75 3.14 -6.27
CA ILE A 295 8.25 4.50 -6.30
C ILE A 295 9.76 4.49 -6.03
N PRO A 296 10.61 4.78 -7.03
CA PRO A 296 12.05 4.87 -6.86
C PRO A 296 12.48 5.86 -5.77
N TRP A 297 13.50 5.49 -5.00
CA TRP A 297 14.09 6.31 -3.94
C TRP A 297 14.69 7.62 -4.46
N GLU A 298 15.22 7.57 -5.68
CA GLU A 298 15.84 8.70 -6.38
C GLU A 298 14.83 9.67 -7.00
N ASN A 299 13.52 9.42 -6.91
CA ASN A 299 12.53 10.36 -7.39
C ASN A 299 12.47 11.61 -6.49
N TYR A 300 12.68 12.78 -7.09
CA TYR A 300 12.52 14.08 -6.46
C TYR A 300 12.11 15.14 -7.49
N SER A 301 11.54 16.26 -7.04
CA SER A 301 11.21 17.38 -7.93
C SER A 301 12.49 18.12 -8.35
N LYS A 302 12.77 18.15 -9.66
CA LYS A 302 14.01 18.74 -10.22
C LYS A 302 13.93 20.26 -10.46
N GLY A 303 12.84 20.93 -10.06
CA GLY A 303 12.59 22.35 -10.31
C GLY A 303 12.95 23.28 -9.15
N GLN A 304 13.17 24.58 -9.45
CA GLN A 304 13.25 25.64 -8.42
C GLN A 304 11.91 25.88 -7.70
N ARG A 305 10.81 25.35 -8.25
CA ARG A 305 9.49 25.34 -7.61
C ARG A 305 9.06 23.89 -7.40
N PRO A 306 8.47 23.54 -6.25
CA PRO A 306 7.88 22.24 -6.04
C PRO A 306 6.79 22.02 -7.09
N SER A 307 7.03 21.11 -8.03
CA SER A 307 6.08 20.71 -9.06
C SER A 307 5.61 19.28 -8.80
N LEU A 308 4.30 19.08 -8.94
CA LEU A 308 3.64 17.77 -8.80
C LEU A 308 3.75 17.02 -10.12
N ASP A 309 4.95 16.56 -10.45
CA ASP A 309 5.23 15.88 -11.72
C ASP A 309 5.56 14.40 -11.51
N ILE A 310 5.94 14.02 -10.28
CA ILE A 310 6.38 12.67 -9.96
C ILE A 310 6.10 12.35 -8.49
N TRP A 311 5.78 11.08 -8.23
CA TRP A 311 5.78 10.55 -6.88
C TRP A 311 7.20 10.48 -6.33
N THR A 312 7.45 11.17 -5.22
CA THR A 312 8.57 10.89 -4.32
C THR A 312 8.13 9.88 -3.28
N VAL A 313 9.09 9.17 -2.65
CA VAL A 313 8.78 8.22 -1.56
C VAL A 313 8.01 8.89 -0.42
N ASN A 314 8.44 10.09 0.00
CA ASN A 314 7.78 10.80 1.11
C ASN A 314 6.37 11.26 0.73
N LEU A 315 6.18 11.82 -0.47
CA LEU A 315 4.88 12.26 -0.94
C LEU A 315 3.89 11.10 -1.04
N ALA A 316 4.32 9.97 -1.61
CA ALA A 316 3.49 8.78 -1.72
C ALA A 316 3.12 8.22 -0.34
N LEU A 317 4.09 8.13 0.60
CA LEU A 317 3.81 7.67 1.96
C LEU A 317 2.85 8.60 2.71
N TRP A 318 3.03 9.91 2.62
CA TRP A 318 2.11 10.87 3.20
C TRP A 318 0.69 10.72 2.65
N PHE A 319 0.55 10.58 1.33
CA PHE A 319 -0.74 10.33 0.69
C PHE A 319 -1.39 9.03 1.18
N MET A 320 -0.64 7.93 1.24
CA MET A 320 -1.14 6.65 1.75
C MET A 320 -1.56 6.71 3.22
N HIS A 321 -0.88 7.51 4.04
CA HIS A 321 -1.27 7.74 5.44
C HIS A 321 -2.61 8.50 5.55
N VAL A 322 -2.90 9.42 4.63
CA VAL A 322 -4.21 10.07 4.55
C VAL A 322 -5.28 9.08 4.08
N LEU A 323 -5.03 8.31 3.02
CA LEU A 323 -5.97 7.30 2.53
C LEU A 323 -6.29 6.25 3.61
N ALA A 324 -5.28 5.69 4.28
CA ALA A 324 -5.48 4.75 5.38
C ALA A 324 -6.09 5.40 6.64
N GLY A 325 -6.06 6.74 6.76
CA GLY A 325 -6.83 7.48 7.75
C GLY A 325 -8.34 7.28 7.58
N ASN A 326 -8.77 7.37 6.33
CA ASN A 326 -10.18 7.49 5.96
C ASN A 326 -10.80 6.16 5.54
N ASN A 327 -10.07 5.33 4.79
CA ASN A 327 -10.62 4.09 4.22
C ASN A 327 -9.58 2.95 4.21
N PHE A 328 -9.24 2.45 5.40
CA PHE A 328 -8.24 1.40 5.54
C PHE A 328 -8.79 -0.02 5.46
N GLU A 329 -10.09 -0.24 5.57
CA GLU A 329 -10.66 -1.58 5.69
C GLU A 329 -10.64 -2.29 4.35
N VAL A 330 -10.44 -3.61 4.37
CA VAL A 330 -10.59 -4.39 3.14
C VAL A 330 -12.06 -4.48 2.77
N GLU A 331 -12.34 -4.34 1.48
CA GLU A 331 -13.68 -4.51 0.90
C GLU A 331 -13.63 -5.47 -0.30
N TRP A 332 -14.80 -5.85 -0.82
CA TRP A 332 -14.93 -6.73 -1.98
C TRP A 332 -14.46 -6.06 -3.28
N SER A 333 -14.70 -4.77 -3.37
CA SER A 333 -14.28 -3.88 -4.45
C SER A 333 -14.09 -2.49 -3.86
N TYR A 334 -13.35 -1.64 -4.56
CA TYR A 334 -13.14 -0.27 -4.14
C TYR A 334 -13.64 0.67 -5.22
N VAL A 335 -14.12 1.82 -4.79
CA VAL A 335 -14.31 2.96 -5.68
C VAL A 335 -12.94 3.47 -6.17
N ASP A 336 -12.98 4.23 -7.25
CA ASP A 336 -11.82 4.98 -7.73
C ASP A 336 -11.34 5.95 -6.61
N LEU A 337 -10.02 6.12 -6.49
CA LEU A 337 -9.37 7.09 -5.61
C LEU A 337 -9.93 8.50 -5.77
N THR A 338 -10.35 8.92 -6.97
CA THR A 338 -10.99 10.23 -7.18
C THR A 338 -12.32 10.38 -6.43
N ALA A 339 -12.99 9.26 -6.18
CA ALA A 339 -14.26 9.18 -5.46
C ALA A 339 -14.10 8.88 -3.96
N GLU A 340 -12.86 8.77 -3.45
CA GLU A 340 -12.61 8.61 -2.01
C GLU A 340 -13.13 9.83 -1.24
N THR A 341 -13.73 9.56 -0.08
CA THR A 341 -14.32 10.58 0.77
C THR A 341 -13.62 10.62 2.13
N LEU A 342 -13.61 11.81 2.74
CA LEU A 342 -13.12 11.95 4.11
C LEU A 342 -14.14 11.36 5.07
N VAL A 343 -13.67 10.67 6.10
CA VAL A 343 -14.54 10.22 7.19
C VAL A 343 -15.08 11.46 7.88
N ALA A 344 -16.41 11.61 7.90
CA ALA A 344 -17.04 12.73 8.58
C ALA A 344 -16.60 12.76 10.05
N PRO A 345 -16.27 13.94 10.62
CA PRO A 345 -16.07 14.06 12.05
C PRO A 345 -17.32 13.51 12.72
N GLN A 346 -17.18 12.49 13.57
CA GLN A 346 -18.27 12.10 14.45
C GLN A 346 -18.49 13.28 15.39
N LEU A 347 -19.45 14.14 15.04
CA LEU A 347 -20.05 15.07 15.98
C LEU A 347 -20.63 14.19 17.09
N VAL A 348 -19.92 14.12 18.21
CA VAL A 348 -20.48 13.56 19.43
C VAL A 348 -21.57 14.55 19.80
N ASP A 349 -22.82 14.20 19.48
CA ASP A 349 -23.98 15.01 19.82
C ASP A 349 -23.94 15.26 21.33
N ALA A 350 -23.57 16.49 21.68
CA ALA A 350 -23.71 17.01 23.02
C ALA A 350 -25.18 17.32 23.23
N ASP A 351 -26.03 16.31 23.30
CA ASP A 351 -27.36 16.47 23.86
C ASP A 351 -27.80 15.21 24.62
N GLY A 352 -27.35 15.17 25.87
CA GLY A 352 -28.07 14.46 26.91
C GLY A 352 -29.39 15.20 27.17
N GLN A 353 -30.41 14.95 26.36
CA GLN A 353 -31.80 15.09 26.78
C GLN A 353 -32.55 13.79 26.59
N SER A 354 -32.71 13.11 27.72
CA SER A 354 -33.74 12.12 27.95
C SER A 354 -35.10 12.63 27.47
N LYS A 355 -35.73 11.93 26.53
CA LYS A 355 -37.19 11.84 26.47
C LYS A 355 -37.59 10.44 25.98
N ALA A 356 -37.90 9.60 26.96
CA ALA A 356 -38.74 8.44 26.77
C ALA A 356 -40.21 8.87 26.56
N SER A 357 -40.97 7.98 25.91
CA SER A 357 -42.44 7.96 25.73
C SER A 357 -43.03 8.92 24.68
N GLY A 358 -43.86 8.47 23.74
CA GLY A 358 -44.51 7.17 23.63
C GLY A 358 -45.31 6.96 22.35
N THR A 359 -45.74 5.71 22.23
CA THR A 359 -46.63 5.04 21.29
C THR A 359 -47.93 5.80 20.98
N VAL A 360 -48.42 5.73 19.72
CA VAL A 360 -49.75 5.23 19.30
C VAL A 360 -50.12 5.65 17.85
N HIS A 361 -50.43 4.62 17.05
CA HIS A 361 -51.34 4.47 15.89
C HIS A 361 -51.94 5.69 15.13
N SER A 362 -51.93 5.63 13.79
CA SER A 362 -53.06 5.14 12.96
C SER A 362 -53.00 5.58 11.48
N ASN A 363 -53.16 4.59 10.58
CA ASN A 363 -54.02 4.49 9.39
C ASN A 363 -54.09 5.54 8.25
N ASP A 364 -53.90 4.98 7.04
CA ASP A 364 -54.73 5.03 5.81
C ASP A 364 -55.19 6.35 5.19
N GLY A 365 -54.98 6.44 3.87
CA GLY A 365 -55.70 7.34 2.97
C GLY A 365 -55.18 7.31 1.53
N GLN A 366 -55.83 6.52 0.67
CA GLN A 366 -55.67 6.47 -0.79
C GLN A 366 -56.23 7.70 -1.52
N HIS A 367 -55.89 7.77 -2.82
CA HIS A 367 -56.60 8.35 -3.97
C HIS A 367 -56.32 9.80 -4.40
N GLY A 368 -56.11 9.94 -5.72
CA GLY A 368 -56.27 11.18 -6.46
C GLY A 368 -55.51 11.19 -7.79
N GLU A 369 -56.14 10.65 -8.83
CA GLU A 369 -55.76 10.78 -10.25
C GLU A 369 -55.79 12.25 -10.74
N GLY A 370 -55.12 12.52 -11.86
CA GLY A 370 -55.28 13.76 -12.62
C GLY A 370 -54.24 13.91 -13.73
N GLU A 371 -54.61 13.48 -14.93
CA GLU A 371 -53.93 13.65 -16.23
C GLU A 371 -53.93 15.11 -16.72
N ASP A 372 -53.30 15.30 -17.90
CA ASP A 372 -53.32 16.42 -18.87
C ASP A 372 -51.90 17.02 -19.04
N ASP A 373 -51.07 16.63 -20.01
CA ASP A 373 -51.20 16.52 -21.47
C ASP A 373 -50.98 17.86 -22.24
N ASN A 374 -50.32 17.73 -23.39
CA ASN A 374 -49.86 18.73 -24.38
C ASN A 374 -48.60 19.56 -24.03
N GLY A 375 -47.59 19.69 -24.91
CA GLY A 375 -47.47 19.28 -26.31
C GLY A 375 -46.59 20.27 -27.10
N SER A 376 -45.96 19.76 -28.15
CA SER A 376 -45.44 20.48 -29.34
C SER A 376 -44.03 21.11 -29.25
N THR A 377 -42.99 20.54 -29.90
CA THR A 377 -42.47 20.79 -31.29
C THR A 377 -41.96 22.23 -31.55
N THR A 378 -40.83 22.56 -32.18
CA THR A 378 -39.99 21.98 -33.25
C THR A 378 -38.59 22.65 -33.31
N SER A 379 -37.60 21.91 -33.84
CA SER A 379 -36.57 22.28 -34.87
C SER A 379 -35.62 23.48 -34.72
N GLY A 380 -34.34 23.21 -34.97
CA GLY A 380 -33.33 24.18 -35.42
C GLY A 380 -31.99 23.50 -35.73
N GLU A 381 -31.87 22.94 -36.94
CA GLU A 381 -30.62 22.46 -37.54
C GLU A 381 -29.68 23.62 -37.91
N SER A 382 -28.36 23.41 -37.87
CA SER A 382 -27.45 24.11 -38.77
C SER A 382 -26.15 23.36 -39.05
N GLU A 383 -25.78 23.41 -40.32
CA GLU A 383 -24.72 22.77 -41.12
C GLU A 383 -23.27 23.12 -40.69
N VAL A 384 -22.36 22.13 -40.67
CA VAL A 384 -21.35 21.77 -41.71
C VAL A 384 -20.23 22.80 -41.93
N THR A 385 -18.99 22.35 -41.69
CA THR A 385 -17.89 22.48 -42.67
C THR A 385 -16.75 21.49 -42.36
N GLU A 386 -16.56 20.54 -43.28
CA GLU A 386 -15.34 19.76 -43.45
C GLU A 386 -14.28 20.60 -44.18
N ILE A 387 -13.00 20.48 -43.80
CA ILE A 387 -11.88 20.60 -44.74
C ILE A 387 -10.87 19.48 -44.44
N LEU A 388 -10.71 18.64 -45.45
CA LEU A 388 -9.72 17.58 -45.64
C LEU A 388 -8.36 18.14 -46.12
N ASN A 389 -7.33 17.28 -46.02
CA ASN A 389 -6.00 17.29 -46.66
C ASN A 389 -4.84 17.67 -45.72
N SER A 390 -3.69 17.00 -45.70
CA SER A 390 -3.21 15.83 -46.46
C SER A 390 -1.91 15.30 -45.86
N SER A 391 -1.64 14.05 -46.21
CA SER A 391 -0.51 13.17 -45.90
C SER A 391 0.90 13.73 -46.13
N THR A 392 1.90 13.20 -45.42
CA THR A 392 3.07 12.55 -46.07
C THR A 392 3.86 11.66 -45.11
N THR A 393 4.27 10.54 -45.68
CA THR A 393 5.10 9.45 -45.17
C THR A 393 6.58 9.84 -45.08
N LYS A 394 7.34 9.25 -44.16
CA LYS A 394 8.66 8.65 -44.47
C LYS A 394 9.21 7.76 -43.35
N ARG A 395 9.75 6.63 -43.81
CA ARG A 395 10.37 5.52 -43.07
C ARG A 395 11.84 5.80 -42.72
N LYS A 396 12.33 5.01 -41.75
CA LYS A 396 13.68 4.42 -41.61
C LYS A 396 14.85 5.37 -41.32
N ARG A 397 15.55 5.14 -40.20
CA ARG A 397 16.84 4.44 -40.21
C ARG A 397 17.27 3.93 -38.83
N ASP A 398 17.80 2.72 -38.87
CA ASP A 398 18.58 2.04 -37.85
C ASP A 398 19.82 2.85 -37.44
N SER A 399 20.21 2.74 -36.17
CA SER A 399 21.62 2.86 -35.78
C SER A 399 21.85 2.06 -34.51
N ASP A 400 22.44 0.89 -34.70
CA ASP A 400 23.14 0.10 -33.71
C ASP A 400 24.23 0.94 -33.04
N TYR A 401 24.30 0.88 -31.72
CA TYR A 401 25.51 1.17 -30.98
C TYR A 401 25.82 -0.01 -30.07
N ASP A 402 26.77 -0.80 -30.54
CA ASP A 402 27.58 -1.72 -29.76
C ASP A 402 28.24 -0.99 -28.58
N SER A 403 28.17 -1.61 -27.41
CA SER A 403 29.01 -1.28 -26.26
C SER A 403 29.13 -2.52 -25.36
N ASP A 404 30.13 -3.34 -25.67
CA ASP A 404 31.05 -3.99 -24.73
C ASP A 404 30.43 -4.64 -23.48
N PHE A 405 29.97 -5.88 -23.64
CA PHE A 405 29.86 -6.82 -22.52
C PHE A 405 31.01 -7.83 -22.60
N GLU A 406 32.06 -7.58 -21.82
CA GLU A 406 33.19 -8.49 -21.64
C GLU A 406 32.72 -9.87 -21.18
N GLY A 407 33.12 -10.87 -21.97
CA GLY A 407 32.83 -12.27 -21.73
C GLY A 407 33.56 -12.82 -20.51
N ILE A 408 32.79 -13.29 -19.53
CA ILE A 408 33.30 -14.14 -18.46
C ILE A 408 33.42 -15.57 -19.00
N HIS A 409 34.63 -15.92 -19.42
CA HIS A 409 35.07 -17.30 -19.68
C HIS A 409 34.96 -18.13 -18.39
N LEU A 410 34.00 -19.05 -18.30
CA LEU A 410 33.97 -20.08 -17.26
C LEU A 410 34.51 -21.40 -17.84
N SER A 411 35.79 -21.64 -17.61
CA SER A 411 36.44 -22.92 -17.85
C SER A 411 36.00 -23.93 -16.78
N PHE A 412 35.26 -24.96 -17.22
CA PHE A 412 34.94 -26.11 -16.40
C PHE A 412 36.15 -27.04 -16.29
N SER A 413 36.85 -27.02 -15.16
CA SER A 413 37.80 -28.10 -14.82
C SER A 413 37.06 -29.25 -14.15
N LYS A 414 36.99 -30.37 -14.87
CA LYS A 414 36.62 -31.71 -14.37
C LYS A 414 37.46 -32.06 -13.14
N ARG A 415 36.81 -32.34 -12.01
CA ARG A 415 37.43 -33.10 -10.92
C ARG A 415 37.32 -34.59 -11.24
N GLN A 416 38.46 -35.25 -11.41
CA GLN A 416 38.58 -36.70 -11.28
C GLN A 416 38.51 -37.05 -9.79
N PHE A 417 37.70 -38.06 -9.47
CA PHE A 417 37.75 -38.73 -8.18
C PHE A 417 38.91 -39.73 -8.20
N VAL A 418 39.71 -39.71 -7.13
CA VAL A 418 40.58 -40.82 -6.71
C VAL A 418 39.80 -41.68 -5.74
#